data_AF-A0A6G3D731-F1
#
_entry.id   AF-A0A6G3D731-F1
#
_cell.length_a   1.000
_cell.length_b   1.000
_cell.length_c   1.000
_cell.angle_alpha   90.00
_cell.angle_beta   90.00
_cell.angle_gamma   90.00
#
_symmetry.space_group_name_H-M   'P 1'
#
loop_
_entity.id
_entity.type
_entity.pdbx_description
1 polymer ?
#
loop_
_entity_poly.entity_id
_entity_poly.type
_entity_poly.pdbx_seq_one_letter_code
_entity_poly.pdbx_strand_id
1 'polypeptide(L)'
;MSQYPTDMAPARVTSTREAADWWRDAVIYQVYPRSFADSNGDGTGDLEGIRQRLPYLRDLGVDAVWLSPFYASPQADGGYDVADYRAVDPMFGTLLDADALIRDAHA
;
A
#
# COMPACT_ATOMS: atom_id res chain seq x y z
N MET A 1 -32.93 -23.81 -25.95
CA MET A 1 -31.60 -23.39 -25.47
C MET A 1 -31.71 -21.95 -25.01
N SER A 2 -31.87 -21.73 -23.71
CA SER A 2 -31.94 -20.41 -23.09
C SER A 2 -30.50 -19.93 -22.88
N GLN A 3 -30.10 -18.88 -23.59
CA GLN A 3 -28.82 -18.21 -23.36
C GLN A 3 -29.06 -17.15 -22.29
N TYR A 4 -28.47 -17.33 -21.11
CA TYR A 4 -28.36 -16.28 -20.12
C TYR A 4 -27.31 -15.27 -20.61
N PRO A 5 -27.60 -13.95 -20.62
CA PRO A 5 -26.59 -12.96 -20.91
C PRO A 5 -25.52 -13.01 -19.81
N THR A 6 -24.26 -13.08 -20.25
CA THR A 6 -23.06 -13.01 -19.42
C THR A 6 -23.16 -11.79 -18.51
N ASP A 7 -23.01 -12.03 -17.20
CA ASP A 7 -22.95 -11.02 -16.15
C ASP A 7 -21.88 -9.98 -16.51
N MET A 8 -22.33 -8.79 -16.95
CA MET A 8 -21.45 -7.64 -17.07
C MET A 8 -21.13 -7.18 -15.65
N ALA A 9 -19.85 -7.29 -15.27
CA ALA A 9 -19.35 -6.64 -14.06
C ALA A 9 -19.91 -5.20 -13.98
N PRO A 10 -20.42 -4.76 -12.82
CA PRO A 10 -21.08 -3.47 -12.73
C PRO A 10 -20.11 -2.37 -13.16
N ALA A 11 -20.52 -1.58 -14.15
CA ALA A 11 -19.79 -0.38 -14.53
C ALA A 11 -19.66 0.53 -13.29
N ARG A 12 -18.42 0.96 -12.99
CA ARG A 12 -18.12 1.82 -11.83
C ARG A 12 -18.95 3.10 -11.99
N VAL A 13 -19.98 3.26 -11.17
CA VAL A 13 -20.75 4.50 -11.10
C VAL A 13 -19.86 5.52 -10.42
N THR A 14 -19.25 6.41 -11.20
CA THR A 14 -18.54 7.57 -10.67
C THR A 14 -19.58 8.53 -10.09
N SER A 15 -19.89 8.34 -8.82
CA SER A 15 -20.77 9.23 -8.06
C SER A 15 -20.08 10.58 -7.90
N THR A 16 -20.70 11.65 -8.42
CA THR A 16 -20.29 13.07 -8.30
C THR A 16 -20.30 13.62 -6.86
N ARG A 17 -20.22 12.74 -5.85
CA ARG A 17 -19.97 13.02 -4.43
C ARG A 17 -18.46 12.97 -4.10
N GLU A 18 -17.62 13.25 -5.10
CA GLU A 18 -16.22 12.81 -5.19
C GLU A 18 -15.21 13.39 -4.17
N ALA A 19 -15.59 14.23 -3.21
CA ALA A 19 -14.61 14.80 -2.27
C ALA A 19 -14.92 14.61 -0.78
N ALA A 20 -16.17 14.37 -0.38
CA ALA A 20 -16.51 14.56 1.04
C ALA A 20 -15.98 13.43 1.93
N ASP A 21 -15.89 12.18 1.45
CA ASP A 21 -15.56 11.03 2.30
C ASP A 21 -15.04 9.80 1.53
N TRP A 22 -13.97 9.97 0.73
CA TRP A 22 -13.39 8.91 -0.12
C TRP A 22 -13.21 7.56 0.59
N TRP A 23 -12.87 7.60 1.89
CA TRP A 23 -12.59 6.43 2.72
C TRP A 23 -13.79 5.51 2.97
N ARG A 24 -15.04 5.97 2.74
CA ARG A 24 -16.24 5.14 2.93
C ARG A 24 -16.40 4.07 1.86
N ASP A 25 -15.94 4.36 0.64
CA ASP A 25 -16.12 3.50 -0.54
C ASP A 25 -14.77 2.95 -1.06
N ALA A 26 -13.66 3.31 -0.41
CA ALA A 26 -12.31 2.96 -0.84
C ALA A 26 -12.02 1.45 -0.73
N VAL A 27 -11.41 0.90 -1.78
CA VAL A 27 -10.72 -0.39 -1.73
C VAL A 27 -9.36 -0.17 -1.08
N ILE A 28 -9.23 -0.56 0.19
CA ILE A 28 -7.98 -0.43 0.96
C ILE A 28 -7.20 -1.74 0.88
N TYR A 29 -5.93 -1.64 0.47
CA TYR A 29 -5.00 -2.78 0.44
C TYR A 29 -3.98 -2.65 1.58
N GLN A 30 -3.97 -3.62 2.49
CA GLN A 30 -2.97 -3.67 3.54
C GLN A 30 -1.69 -4.34 3.03
N VAL A 31 -0.56 -3.66 3.18
CA VAL A 31 0.77 -4.19 2.88
C VAL A 31 1.50 -4.46 4.21
N TYR A 32 2.12 -5.63 4.29
CA TYR A 32 3.08 -5.98 5.33
C TYR A 32 4.50 -5.79 4.75
N PRO A 33 5.22 -4.69 5.06
CA PRO A 33 6.43 -4.28 4.32
C PRO A 33 7.46 -5.40 4.19
N ARG A 34 7.80 -6.06 5.31
CA ARG A 34 8.81 -7.12 5.39
C ARG A 34 8.61 -8.27 4.39
N SER A 35 7.40 -8.53 3.93
CA SER A 35 7.10 -9.71 3.10
C SER A 35 6.49 -9.37 1.74
N PHE A 36 6.42 -8.10 1.36
CA PHE A 36 5.72 -7.70 0.14
C PHE A 36 6.64 -7.68 -1.10
N ALA A 37 7.70 -6.87 -1.06
CA ALA A 37 8.64 -6.76 -2.18
C ALA A 37 10.01 -6.28 -1.67
N ASP A 38 11.03 -7.10 -1.91
CA ASP A 38 12.44 -6.81 -1.65
C ASP A 38 13.05 -6.13 -2.90
N SER A 39 13.64 -4.96 -2.72
CA SER A 39 14.25 -4.18 -3.81
C SER A 39 15.77 -4.35 -3.91
N ASN A 40 16.43 -4.84 -2.85
CA ASN A 40 17.88 -4.85 -2.72
C ASN A 40 18.50 -6.26 -2.68
N GLY A 41 17.66 -7.30 -2.57
CA GLY A 41 18.05 -8.71 -2.58
C GLY A 41 18.49 -9.27 -1.23
N ASP A 42 18.22 -8.60 -0.11
CA ASP A 42 18.57 -9.06 1.24
C ASP A 42 17.57 -10.07 1.84
N GLY A 43 16.45 -10.33 1.15
CA GLY A 43 15.38 -11.24 1.56
C GLY A 43 14.28 -10.59 2.40
N THR A 44 14.36 -9.29 2.66
CA THR A 44 13.36 -8.51 3.39
C THR A 44 12.73 -7.47 2.47
N GLY A 45 11.40 -7.37 2.49
CA GLY A 45 10.71 -6.32 1.77
C GLY A 45 10.92 -4.94 2.40
N ASP A 46 10.97 -3.91 1.55
CA ASP A 46 11.38 -2.56 1.91
C ASP A 46 10.50 -1.48 1.24
N LEU A 47 10.68 -0.21 1.60
CA LEU A 47 9.84 0.88 1.10
C LEU A 47 10.01 1.14 -0.41
N GLU A 48 11.22 0.96 -0.96
CA GLU A 48 11.47 1.12 -2.39
C GLU A 48 10.81 -0.02 -3.18
N GLY A 49 10.82 -1.24 -2.64
CA GLY A 49 10.12 -2.38 -3.20
C GLY A 49 8.61 -2.16 -3.23
N ILE A 50 8.03 -1.57 -2.17
CA ILE A 50 6.62 -1.14 -2.18
C ILE A 50 6.40 -0.08 -3.27
N ARG A 51 7.27 0.94 -3.35
CA ARG A 51 7.18 2.03 -4.34
C ARG A 51 7.17 1.51 -5.77
N GLN A 52 8.04 0.55 -6.10
CA GLN A 52 8.11 -0.11 -7.40
C GLN A 52 6.85 -0.90 -7.76
N ARG A 53 6.02 -1.27 -6.77
CA ARG A 53 4.77 -2.01 -6.95
C ARG A 53 3.51 -1.14 -6.95
N LEU A 54 3.63 0.17 -6.75
CA LEU A 54 2.48 1.09 -6.88
C LEU A 54 1.72 0.95 -8.21
N PRO A 55 2.37 0.79 -9.39
CA PRO A 55 1.64 0.57 -10.64
C PRO A 55 0.78 -0.70 -10.61
N TYR A 56 1.27 -1.78 -10.00
CA TYR A 56 0.50 -3.02 -9.84
C TYR A 56 -0.73 -2.81 -8.93
N LEU A 57 -0.57 -2.10 -7.81
CA LEU A 57 -1.67 -1.84 -6.88
C LEU A 57 -2.74 -0.95 -7.52
N ARG A 58 -2.32 0.05 -8.29
CA ARG A 58 -3.22 0.89 -9.09
C ARG A 58 -3.99 0.04 -10.12
N ASP A 59 -3.28 -0.79 -10.89
CA ASP A 59 -3.90 -1.63 -11.93
C ASP A 59 -4.85 -2.68 -11.34
N LEU A 60 -4.61 -3.12 -10.10
CA LEU A 60 -5.52 -3.98 -9.33
C LEU A 60 -6.83 -3.26 -8.93
N GLY A 61 -6.86 -1.93 -8.94
CA GLY A 61 -8.01 -1.10 -8.55
C GLY A 61 -8.03 -0.68 -7.09
N VAL A 62 -6.86 -0.64 -6.43
CA VAL A 62 -6.73 -0.16 -5.04
C VAL A 62 -6.85 1.37 -4.99
N ASP A 63 -7.64 1.88 -4.06
CA ASP A 63 -7.82 3.32 -3.85
C ASP A 63 -6.91 3.86 -2.74
N ALA A 64 -6.50 3.03 -1.77
CA ALA A 64 -5.54 3.39 -0.73
C ALA A 64 -4.70 2.21 -0.24
N VAL A 65 -3.46 2.51 0.17
CA VAL A 65 -2.52 1.54 0.73
C VAL A 65 -2.35 1.80 2.23
N TRP A 66 -2.52 0.76 3.05
CA TRP A 66 -2.22 0.81 4.48
C TRP A 66 -0.99 -0.05 4.77
N LEU A 67 0.06 0.56 5.32
CA LEU A 67 1.26 -0.16 5.73
C LEU A 67 1.15 -0.61 7.19
N SER A 68 1.52 -1.87 7.46
CA SER A 68 1.94 -2.26 8.81
C SER A 68 3.18 -1.46 9.24
N PRO A 69 3.51 -1.38 10.54
CA PRO A 69 4.56 -0.49 11.04
C PRO A 69 5.91 -0.66 10.32
N PHE A 70 6.51 0.47 9.94
CA PHE A 70 7.84 0.57 9.33
C PHE A 70 8.76 1.53 10.11
N TYR A 71 8.36 1.91 11.32
CA TYR A 71 9.13 2.76 12.22
C TYR A 71 10.29 1.98 12.86
N ALA A 72 11.32 2.69 13.34
CA ALA A 72 12.41 2.08 14.08
C ALA A 72 11.90 1.23 15.25
N SER A 73 12.27 -0.04 15.29
CA SER A 73 11.76 -1.01 16.27
C SER A 73 12.81 -2.09 16.59
N PRO A 74 12.83 -2.67 17.80
CA PRO A 74 13.58 -3.89 18.11
C PRO A 74 13.03 -5.14 17.40
N GLN A 75 11.86 -5.04 16.76
CA GLN A 75 11.21 -6.09 15.97
C GLN A 75 10.75 -7.31 16.77
N ALA A 76 10.51 -7.18 18.08
CA ALA A 76 9.98 -8.25 18.92
C ALA A 76 8.53 -8.60 18.59
N ASP A 77 7.77 -7.64 18.03
CA ASP A 77 6.38 -7.81 17.56
C ASP A 77 6.23 -7.29 16.12
N GLY A 78 7.19 -7.58 15.25
CA GLY A 78 7.10 -7.26 13.82
C GLY A 78 6.93 -5.78 13.51
N GLY A 79 7.46 -4.89 14.34
CA GLY A 79 7.41 -3.44 14.18
C GLY A 79 6.33 -2.75 15.03
N TYR A 80 5.43 -3.49 15.68
CA TYR A 80 4.44 -2.90 16.59
C TYR A 80 5.06 -2.45 17.93
N ASP A 81 6.23 -2.99 18.30
CA ASP A 81 7.08 -2.53 19.39
C ASP A 81 7.96 -1.33 18.95
N VAL A 82 7.33 -0.18 18.72
CA VAL A 82 8.01 1.02 18.19
C VAL A 82 8.98 1.63 19.21
N ALA A 83 10.23 1.84 18.80
CA ALA A 83 11.25 2.53 19.59
C ALA A 83 11.34 4.05 19.29
N ASP A 84 11.13 4.45 18.04
CA ASP A 84 11.05 5.87 17.65
C ASP A 84 10.02 6.10 16.54
N TYR A 85 8.93 6.80 16.87
CA TYR A 85 7.84 7.13 15.95
C TYR A 85 8.21 8.16 14.86
N ARG A 86 9.42 8.75 14.91
CA ARG A 86 9.89 9.74 13.93
C ARG A 86 10.97 9.18 13.00
N ALA A 87 11.41 7.94 13.22
CA ALA A 87 12.42 7.29 12.41
C ALA A 87 11.81 6.12 11.64
N VAL A 88 12.28 5.91 10.42
CA VAL A 88 12.06 4.67 9.66
C VAL A 88 13.06 3.63 10.15
N ASP A 89 12.63 2.37 10.26
CA ASP A 89 13.56 1.28 10.57
C ASP A 89 14.56 1.13 9.43
N PRO A 90 15.89 1.12 9.68
CA PRO A 90 16.89 0.96 8.64
C PRO A 90 16.73 -0.31 7.80
N MET A 91 16.05 -1.34 8.32
CA MET A 91 15.66 -2.54 7.56
C MET A 91 14.75 -2.21 6.37
N PHE A 92 13.90 -1.19 6.47
CA PHE A 92 12.93 -0.82 5.44
C PHE A 92 13.36 0.36 4.59
N GLY A 93 14.39 1.10 5.00
CA GLY A 93 14.94 2.24 4.27
C GLY A 93 15.10 3.49 5.13
N THR A 94 14.87 4.65 4.53
CA THR A 94 15.06 5.96 5.15
C THR A 94 13.79 6.81 5.13
N LEU A 95 13.81 7.95 5.84
CA LEU A 95 12.75 8.95 5.74
C LEU A 95 12.58 9.51 4.32
N LEU A 96 13.66 9.54 3.52
CA LEU A 96 13.58 9.99 2.12
C LEU A 96 12.85 8.97 1.25
N ASP A 97 13.03 7.68 1.53
CA ASP A 97 12.32 6.61 0.80
C ASP A 97 10.83 6.61 1.15
N ALA A 98 10.48 6.87 2.43
CA ALA A 98 9.10 7.07 2.84
C ALA A 98 8.46 8.29 2.16
N ASP A 99 9.16 9.42 2.09
CA ASP A 99 8.69 10.61 1.36
C ASP A 99 8.49 10.31 -0.14
N ALA A 100 9.44 9.63 -0.78
CA ALA A 100 9.33 9.24 -2.18
C ALA A 100 8.13 8.30 -2.42
N LEU A 101 7.88 7.33 -1.53
CA LEU A 101 6.73 6.44 -1.61
C LEU A 101 5.41 7.22 -1.50
N ILE A 102 5.30 8.14 -0.55
CA ILE A 102 4.09 8.97 -0.36
C ILE A 102 3.86 9.87 -1.58
N ARG A 103 4.92 10.49 -2.12
CA ARG A 103 4.81 11.35 -3.30
C ARG A 103 4.33 10.57 -4.52
N ASP A 104 4.92 9.41 -4.79
CA ASP A 104 4.57 8.60 -5.95
C ASP A 104 3.18 7.94 -5.81
N ALA A 105 2.75 7.62 -4.59
CA ALA A 105 1.41 7.08 -4.34
C ALA A 105 0.29 8.10 -4.62
N HIS A 106 0.58 9.40 -4.55
CA HIS A 106 -0.37 10.48 -4.82
C HIS A 106 -0.30 11.04 -6.27
N ALA A 107 0.61 10.54 -7.10
CA ALA A 107 0.84 11.04 -8.47
C ALA A 107 -0.13 10.42 -9.49
#